data_AF-A0A1Y0IK75-F1
#
_entry.id   AF-A0A1Y0IK75-F1
#
_cell.length_a   1.000
_cell.length_b   1.000
_cell.length_c   1.000
_cell.angle_alpha   90.00
_cell.angle_beta   90.00
_cell.angle_gamma   90.00
#
_symmetry.space_group_name_H-M   'P 1'
#
loop_
_entity.id
_entity.type
_entity.pdbx_description
1 polymer ?
#
loop_
_entity_poly.entity_id
_entity_poly.type
_entity_poly.pdbx_seq_one_letter_code
_entity_poly.pdbx_strand_id
1 'polypeptide(L)' 'MQIHLEEIERCRQQLEEVVSRHQGNLLHPIVLQASQQLDTYIVKYQHFKHNGMTSQRQHTFSHQ' A
#
# COMPACT_ATOMS: atom_id res chain seq x y z
N MET A 1 -7.31 11.98 -0.57
CA MET A 1 -7.08 10.74 -1.36
C MET A 1 -5.80 10.79 -2.18
N GLN A 2 -5.41 11.94 -2.75
CA GLN A 2 -4.18 12.13 -3.55
C GLN A 2 -2.88 11.84 -2.78
N ILE A 3 -2.78 12.31 -1.53
CA ILE A 3 -1.57 12.20 -0.68
C ILE A 3 -1.10 10.75 -0.51
N HIS A 4 -2.02 9.79 -0.38
CA HIS A 4 -1.64 8.39 -0.18
C HIS A 4 -1.07 7.73 -1.44
N LEU A 5 -1.50 8.17 -2.62
CA LEU A 5 -0.94 7.66 -3.88
C LEU A 5 0.47 8.21 -4.12
N GLU A 6 0.72 9.46 -3.75
CA GLU A 6 2.05 10.07 -3.83
C GLU A 6 3.06 9.35 -2.91
N GLU A 7 2.63 8.99 -1.70
CA GLU A 7 3.47 8.25 -0.74
C GLU A 7 3.78 6.82 -1.23
N ILE A 8 2.81 6.15 -1.85
CA ILE A 8 3.02 4.83 -2.49
C ILE A 8 4.02 4.96 -3.64
N GLU A 9 3.88 5.98 -4.49
CA GLU A 9 4.77 6.17 -5.63
C GLU A 9 6.20 6.52 -5.20
N ARG A 10 6.37 7.31 -4.12
CA ARG A 10 7.68 7.56 -3.51
C ARG A 10 8.31 6.27 -2.99
N CYS A 11 7.56 5.45 -2.25
CA CYS A 11 8.05 4.14 -1.78
C CYS A 11 8.41 3.22 -2.95
N ARG A 12 7.62 3.23 -4.04
CA ARG A 12 7.90 2.45 -5.25
C ARG A 12 9.23 2.86 -5.89
N GLN A 13 9.46 4.16 -6.04
CA GLN A 13 10.72 4.68 -6.58
C GLN A 13 11.92 4.34 -5.69
N GLN A 14 11.76 4.43 -4.38
CA GLN A 14 12.80 4.02 -3.43
C GLN A 14 13.13 2.53 -3.55
N LEU A 15 12.12 1.65 -3.66
CA LEU A 15 12.35 0.23 -3.88
C LEU A 15 13.11 -0.04 -5.17
N GLU A 16 12.72 0.63 -6.28
CA GLU A 16 13.38 0.50 -7.58
C GLU A 16 14.86 0.93 -7.52
N GLU A 17 15.15 2.04 -6.82
CA GLU A 17 16.52 2.51 -6.59
C GLU A 17 17.33 1.50 -5.75
N VAL A 18 16.74 0.97 -4.67
CA VAL A 18 17.41 -0.01 -3.81
C VAL A 18 17.68 -1.30 -4.57
N VAL A 19 16.73 -1.80 -5.37
CA VAL A 19 16.92 -2.98 -6.22
C VAL A 19 18.05 -2.75 -7.23
N SER A 20 18.06 -1.58 -7.89
CA SER A 20 19.09 -1.21 -8.85
C SER A 20 20.49 -1.18 -8.21
N ARG A 21 20.60 -0.58 -7.01
CA ARG A 21 21.87 -0.53 -6.25
C ARG A 21 22.38 -1.90 -5.81
N HIS A 22 21.49 -2.86 -5.59
CA HIS A 22 21.84 -4.23 -5.20
C HIS A 22 21.86 -5.20 -6.39
N GLN A 23 22.07 -4.69 -7.62
CA GLN A 23 22.22 -5.50 -8.84
C GLN A 23 21.02 -6.40 -9.14
N GLY A 24 19.81 -5.97 -8.77
CA GLY A 24 18.61 -6.78 -8.94
C GLY A 24 18.45 -7.91 -7.91
N ASN A 25 19.24 -7.93 -6.84
CA ASN A 25 19.08 -8.93 -5.78
C ASN A 25 17.82 -8.67 -4.94
N LEU A 26 16.72 -9.28 -5.36
CA LEU A 26 15.41 -9.16 -4.70
C LEU A 26 15.38 -9.75 -3.28
N LEU A 27 16.31 -10.66 -2.97
CA LEU A 27 16.41 -11.29 -1.65
C LEU A 27 17.34 -10.53 -0.70
N HIS A 28 17.88 -9.39 -1.14
CA HIS A 28 18.70 -8.57 -0.27
C HIS A 28 17.84 -8.04 0.88
N PRO A 29 18.28 -8.13 2.15
CA PRO A 29 17.46 -7.74 3.31
C PRO A 29 16.94 -6.30 3.23
N ILE A 30 17.73 -5.40 2.64
CA ILE A 30 17.32 -4.00 2.44
C ILE A 30 16.22 -3.88 1.37
N VAL A 31 16.28 -4.67 0.30
CA VAL A 31 15.23 -4.73 -0.74
C VAL A 31 13.94 -5.30 -0.16
N LEU A 32 14.05 -6.38 0.61
CA LEU A 32 12.91 -7.01 1.30
C LEU A 32 12.24 -6.03 2.28
N GLN A 33 13.03 -5.29 3.05
CA GLN A 33 12.52 -4.28 3.97
C GLN A 33 11.78 -3.16 3.20
N ALA A 34 12.37 -2.63 2.14
CA ALA A 34 11.73 -1.62 1.30
C ALA A 34 10.42 -2.14 0.66
N SER A 35 10.40 -3.40 0.22
CA SER A 35 9.19 -4.04 -0.32
C SER A 35 8.08 -4.15 0.73
N GLN A 36 8.41 -4.61 1.94
CA GLN A 36 7.44 -4.72 3.03
C GLN A 36 6.86 -3.36 3.44
N GLN A 37 7.68 -2.30 3.39
CA GLN A 37 7.19 -0.94 3.63
C GLN A 37 6.18 -0.53 2.56
N LEU A 38 6.48 -0.75 1.28
CA LEU A 38 5.57 -0.47 0.17
C LEU A 38 4.25 -1.25 0.30
N ASP A 39 4.31 -2.56 0.60
CA ASP A 39 3.13 -3.39 0.83
C ASP A 39 2.24 -2.83 1.95
N THR A 40 2.85 -2.39 3.04
CA THR A 40 2.13 -1.79 4.17
C THR A 40 1.35 -0.54 3.75
N TYR A 41 1.95 0.33 2.92
CA TYR A 41 1.28 1.52 2.41
C TYR A 41 0.15 1.19 1.44
N ILE A 42 0.33 0.20 0.58
CA ILE A 42 -0.71 -0.28 -0.35
C ILE A 42 -1.92 -0.80 0.44
N VAL A 43 -1.71 -1.67 1.43
CA VAL A 43 -2.78 -2.23 2.25
C VAL A 43 -3.51 -1.13 3.02
N LYS A 44 -2.77 -0.18 3.63
CA LYS A 44 -3.38 0.97 4.30
C LYS A 44 -4.26 1.78 3.34
N TYR A 45 -3.75 2.09 2.14
CA TYR A 45 -4.52 2.82 1.13
C TYR A 45 -5.76 2.05 0.67
N GLN A 46 -5.66 0.75 0.47
CA GLN A 46 -6.80 -0.11 0.14
C GLN A 46 -7.85 -0.10 1.25
N HIS A 47 -7.44 -0.18 2.52
CA HIS A 47 -8.34 -0.05 3.67
C HIS A 47 -9.02 1.32 3.72
N PHE A 48 -8.29 2.42 3.51
CA PHE A 48 -8.89 3.76 3.44
C PHE A 48 -9.89 3.90 2.29
N LYS A 49 -9.54 3.37 1.11
CA LYS A 49 -10.44 3.38 -0.06
C LYS A 49 -11.70 2.53 0.18
N HIS A 50 -11.54 1.36 0.80
CA HIS A 50 -12.65 0.47 1.12
C HIS A 50 -13.54 1.04 2.24
N ASN A 51 -12.96 1.60 3.31
CA ASN A 51 -13.71 2.22 4.40
C ASN A 51 -14.43 3.52 3.98
N GLY A 52 -13.93 4.22 2.96
CA GLY A 52 -14.65 5.32 2.31
C GLY A 52 -15.89 4.88 1.53
N MET A 53 -15.99 3.60 1.15
CA MET A 53 -17.15 3.01 0.45
C MET A 53 -18.11 2.25 1.37
N THR A 54 -17.69 1.85 2.58
CA THR A 54 -18.54 1.10 3.52
C THR A 54 -19.44 1.97 4.40
N SER A 55 -19.32 3.30 4.35
CA SER A 55 -20.24 4.21 5.07
C SER A 55 -21.64 4.36 4.42
N GLN A 56 -21.99 3.52 3.44
CA GLN A 56 -23.29 3.55 2.75
C GLN A 56 -24.05 2.21 2.70
N ARG A 57 -23.61 1.16 3.41
CA ARG A 57 -24.29 -0.16 3.40
C ARG A 57 -24.68 -0.73 4.76
N GLN A 58 -24.92 0.12 5.76
CA GLN A 58 -25.62 -0.28 6.97
C GLN A 58 -26.90 0.55 7.16
N HIS A 59 -27.79 0.46 6.19
CA HIS A 59 -29.20 0.79 6.38
C HIS A 59 -30.00 -0.27 5.62
N THR A 60 -30.93 -0.91 6.33
CA THR A 60 -31.76 -2.07 5.91
C THR A 60 -30.93 -3.36 5.78
N PHE A 61 -31.11 -4.36 6.64
CA PHE A 61 -32.34 -5.13 6.79
C PHE A 61 -32.71 -5.39 8.26
N SER A 62 -33.94 -5.01 8.57
CA SER A 62 -34.69 -5.39 9.76
C SER A 62 -35.46 -6.70 9.50
N HIS A 63 -35.79 -7.41 10.58
CA HIS A 63 -36.69 -8.58 10.70
C HIS A 63 -36.09 -9.92 10.20
N GLN A 64 -36.27 -11.05 10.88
CA GLN A 64 -37.27 -11.44 11.89
C GLN A 64 -36.75 -12.63 12.70
#